data_AF-A0A2M6YLC6-F1
#
_entry.id   AF-A0A2M6YLC6-F1
#
_cell.length_a   1.000
_cell.length_b   1.000
_cell.length_c   1.000
_cell.angle_alpha   90.00
_cell.angle_beta   90.00
_cell.angle_gamma   90.00
#
_symmetry.space_group_name_H-M   'P 1'
#
loop_
_entity.id
_entity.type
_entity.pdbx_description
1 polymer ?
#
loop_
_entity_poly.entity_id
_entity_poly.type
_entity_poly.pdbx_seq_one_letter_code
_entity_poly.pdbx_strand_id
1 'polypeptide(L)'
;MELESDYNSAQLLSFSAIRQVCERMSGEELERLRRMIEPYLDYRRQLDQFTRRHFAAFCRDACFQTGLSACCGFESIIIFFADQAINYLCSTAVEMDRILALLERTNRTNHCVFLGPEGCLWRVPPITCAMYVCAAAKEKVFGANPETAVGFDEFREAEKPFTRPTQPVLFDQLEKVFMAHGVATSSMWFHRSPGLIRLKRRHGLA
;
A
#
# COMPACT_ATOMS: atom_id res chain seq x y z
N MET A 1 16.79 20.02 18.02
CA MET A 1 15.44 19.46 18.21
C MET A 1 15.05 18.89 16.87
N GLU A 2 15.41 17.64 16.62
CA GLU A 2 15.07 16.94 15.37
C GLU A 2 13.54 16.73 15.40
N LEU A 3 12.83 17.33 14.44
CA LEU A 3 11.43 16.99 14.22
C LEU A 3 11.40 15.51 13.82
N GLU A 4 10.95 14.66 14.74
CA GLU A 4 10.47 13.33 14.40
C GLU A 4 9.54 13.48 13.20
N SER A 5 9.74 12.70 12.13
CA SER A 5 8.84 12.79 10.99
C SER A 5 7.47 12.30 11.45
N ASP A 6 6.49 13.21 11.53
CA ASP A 6 5.08 12.90 11.82
C ASP A 6 4.57 11.74 10.96
N TYR A 7 5.12 11.58 9.76
CA TYR A 7 4.85 10.46 8.87
C TYR A 7 5.35 9.13 9.43
N ASN A 8 6.63 9.01 9.79
CA ASN A 8 7.22 7.77 10.32
C ASN A 8 6.50 7.33 11.59
N SER A 9 6.26 8.26 12.52
CA SER A 9 5.54 8.00 13.76
C SER A 9 4.10 7.54 13.50
N ALA A 10 3.41 8.13 12.51
CA ALA A 10 2.07 7.67 12.12
C ALA A 10 2.08 6.25 11.51
N GLN A 11 3.07 5.93 10.65
CA GLN A 11 3.20 4.57 10.10
C GLN A 11 3.53 3.56 11.20
N LEU A 12 4.44 3.91 12.12
CA LEU A 12 4.86 3.06 13.24
C LEU A 12 3.68 2.71 14.14
N LEU A 13 2.86 3.72 14.48
CA LEU A 13 1.67 3.54 15.32
C LEU A 13 0.69 2.54 14.70
N SER A 14 0.46 2.63 13.38
CA SER A 14 -0.44 1.72 12.68
C SER A 14 0.11 0.29 12.59
N PHE A 15 1.37 0.10 12.21
CA PHE A 15 1.98 -1.23 12.19
C PHE A 15 2.05 -1.88 13.58
N SER A 16 2.35 -1.09 14.62
CA SER A 16 2.38 -1.57 16.00
C SER A 16 1.00 -2.02 16.48
N ALA A 17 -0.05 -1.26 16.16
CA ALA A 17 -1.42 -1.63 16.48
C ALA A 17 -1.88 -2.90 15.74
N ILE A 18 -1.49 -3.05 14.47
CA ILE A 18 -1.76 -4.27 13.68
C ILE A 18 -1.08 -5.47 14.34
N ARG A 19 0.21 -5.36 14.66
CA ARG A 19 0.98 -6.42 15.33
C ARG A 19 0.31 -6.86 16.62
N GLN A 20 0.00 -5.90 17.50
CA GLN A 20 -0.62 -6.19 18.80
C GLN A 20 -1.99 -6.90 18.67
N VAL A 21 -2.78 -6.55 17.65
CA VAL A 21 -4.05 -7.25 17.40
C VAL A 21 -3.81 -8.65 16.86
N CYS A 22 -2.95 -8.79 15.85
CA CYS A 22 -2.69 -10.09 15.23
C CYS A 22 -2.05 -11.09 16.20
N GLU A 23 -1.21 -10.65 17.12
CA GLU A 23 -0.61 -11.50 18.17
C GLU A 23 -1.65 -12.01 19.19
N ARG A 24 -2.80 -11.34 19.31
CA ARG A 24 -3.91 -11.73 20.21
C ARG A 24 -5.02 -12.50 19.50
N MET A 25 -5.05 -12.47 18.16
CA MET A 25 -6.03 -13.21 17.37
C MET A 25 -5.75 -14.72 17.43
N SER A 26 -6.81 -15.51 17.44
CA SER A 26 -6.73 -16.95 17.23
C SER A 26 -6.24 -17.29 15.82
N GLY A 27 -5.75 -18.51 15.64
CA GLY A 27 -5.36 -19.02 14.32
C GLY A 27 -6.52 -18.98 13.31
N GLU A 28 -7.77 -19.20 13.74
CA GLU A 28 -8.95 -19.14 12.88
C GLU A 28 -9.28 -17.72 12.41
N GLU A 29 -9.11 -16.72 13.27
CA GLU A 29 -9.31 -15.30 12.93
C GLU A 29 -8.26 -14.85 11.92
N LEU A 30 -6.99 -15.19 12.16
CA LEU A 30 -5.90 -14.89 11.22
C LEU A 30 -6.13 -15.57 9.87
N GLU A 31 -6.55 -16.83 9.87
CA GLU A 31 -6.83 -17.56 8.64
C GLU A 31 -8.03 -16.99 7.88
N ARG A 32 -9.04 -16.49 8.60
CA ARG A 32 -10.17 -15.76 8.00
C ARG A 32 -9.69 -14.47 7.33
N LEU A 33 -8.81 -13.71 7.98
CA LEU A 33 -8.21 -12.52 7.38
C LEU A 33 -7.41 -12.86 6.12
N ARG A 34 -6.61 -13.93 6.13
CA ARG A 34 -5.85 -14.40 4.97
C ARG A 34 -6.75 -14.76 3.79
N ARG A 35 -7.81 -15.54 4.03
CA ARG A 35 -8.81 -15.86 2.99
C ARG A 35 -9.50 -14.62 2.45
N MET A 36 -9.79 -13.64 3.30
CA MET A 36 -10.44 -12.40 2.88
C MET A 36 -9.57 -11.57 1.92
N ILE A 37 -8.23 -11.59 2.08
CA ILE A 37 -7.31 -10.82 1.22
C ILE A 37 -6.85 -11.59 -0.02
N GLU A 38 -7.14 -12.88 -0.14
CA GLU A 38 -6.66 -13.73 -1.23
C GLU A 38 -7.02 -13.21 -2.64
N PRO A 39 -8.26 -12.78 -2.93
CA PRO A 39 -8.59 -12.23 -4.26
C PRO A 39 -7.79 -10.97 -4.58
N TYR A 40 -7.51 -10.14 -3.57
CA TYR A 40 -6.67 -8.97 -3.73
C TYR A 40 -5.22 -9.35 -4.00
N LEU A 41 -4.67 -10.34 -3.29
CA LEU A 41 -3.31 -10.82 -3.55
C LEU A 41 -3.15 -11.39 -4.95
N ASP A 42 -4.18 -12.06 -5.48
CA ASP A 42 -4.17 -12.53 -6.87
C ASP A 42 -4.11 -11.37 -7.87
N TYR A 43 -5.00 -10.39 -7.71
CA TYR A 43 -4.95 -9.14 -8.48
C TYR A 43 -3.56 -8.47 -8.39
N ARG A 44 -2.96 -8.39 -7.19
CA ARG A 44 -1.64 -7.78 -6.99
C ARG A 44 -0.52 -8.55 -7.68
N ARG A 45 -0.58 -9.89 -7.75
CA ARG A 45 0.38 -10.70 -8.51
C ARG A 45 0.27 -10.44 -10.01
N GLN A 46 -0.95 -10.39 -10.54
CA GLN A 46 -1.18 -10.10 -11.96
C GLN A 46 -0.67 -8.70 -12.34
N LEU A 47 -0.94 -7.70 -11.49
CA LEU A 47 -0.42 -6.34 -11.66
C LEU A 47 1.11 -6.27 -11.59
N ASP A 48 1.75 -6.97 -10.64
CA ASP A 48 3.21 -7.04 -10.55
C ASP A 48 3.82 -7.70 -11.80
N GLN A 49 3.21 -8.78 -12.29
CA GLN A 49 3.66 -9.42 -13.52
C GLN A 49 3.53 -8.48 -14.74
N PHE A 50 2.40 -7.79 -14.87
CA PHE A 50 2.16 -6.81 -15.92
C PHE A 50 3.19 -5.67 -15.86
N THR A 51 3.35 -5.07 -14.68
CA THR A 51 4.26 -3.92 -14.51
C THR A 51 5.72 -4.31 -14.75
N ARG A 52 6.15 -5.49 -14.29
CA ARG A 52 7.50 -6.01 -14.59
C ARG A 52 7.70 -6.24 -16.08
N ARG A 53 6.73 -6.86 -16.76
CA ARG A 53 6.82 -7.16 -18.19
C ARG A 53 6.97 -5.89 -19.03
N HIS A 54 6.20 -4.86 -18.71
CA HIS A 54 6.08 -3.68 -19.59
C HIS A 54 6.97 -2.50 -19.18
N PHE A 55 7.29 -2.34 -17.89
CA PHE A 55 7.99 -1.16 -17.38
C PHE A 55 9.39 -1.44 -16.83
N ALA A 56 9.74 -2.68 -16.47
CA ALA A 56 10.99 -2.96 -15.76
C ALA A 56 12.24 -2.53 -16.52
N ALA A 57 12.28 -2.71 -17.84
CA ALA A 57 13.42 -2.31 -18.66
C ALA A 57 13.63 -0.78 -18.58
N PHE A 58 12.58 0.00 -18.88
CA PHE A 58 12.64 1.45 -18.80
C PHE A 58 12.99 1.94 -17.39
N CYS A 59 12.30 1.44 -16.36
CA CYS A 59 12.52 1.86 -14.98
C CYS A 59 13.92 1.49 -14.47
N ARG A 60 14.48 0.36 -14.91
CA ARG A 60 15.85 -0.05 -14.56
C ARG A 60 16.85 0.98 -15.08
N ASP A 61 16.77 1.30 -16.37
CA ASP A 61 17.74 2.17 -17.02
C ASP A 61 17.56 3.63 -16.59
N ALA A 62 16.31 4.11 -16.53
CA ALA A 62 16.02 5.51 -16.23
C ALA A 62 16.11 5.87 -14.75
N CYS A 63 15.81 4.92 -13.83
CA CYS A 63 15.68 5.22 -12.41
C CYS A 63 16.57 4.39 -11.49
N PHE A 64 16.70 3.08 -11.71
CA PHE A 64 17.47 2.23 -10.80
C PHE A 64 18.98 2.45 -10.97
N GLN A 65 19.48 2.40 -12.22
CA GLN A 65 20.89 2.59 -12.52
C GLN A 65 21.38 4.02 -12.24
N THR A 66 20.49 5.01 -12.37
CA THR A 66 20.80 6.42 -12.13
C THR A 66 20.60 6.83 -10.66
N GLY A 67 20.01 5.96 -9.85
CA GLY A 67 19.62 6.28 -8.46
C GLY A 67 18.47 7.27 -8.34
N LEU A 68 17.82 7.69 -9.43
CA LEU A 68 16.78 8.72 -9.42
C LEU A 68 15.56 8.30 -8.59
N SER A 69 15.12 7.04 -8.72
CA SER A 69 13.97 6.49 -8.01
C SER A 69 12.72 7.39 -8.01
N ALA A 70 12.36 7.94 -9.18
CA ALA A 70 11.35 9.00 -9.32
C ALA A 70 9.96 8.63 -8.75
N CYS A 71 9.57 7.35 -8.78
CA CYS A 71 8.31 6.86 -8.21
C CYS A 71 8.38 6.57 -6.70
N CYS A 72 9.57 6.55 -6.11
CA CYS A 72 9.81 6.34 -4.69
C CYS A 72 10.29 7.62 -4.00
N GLY A 73 9.72 8.77 -4.38
CA GLY A 73 10.00 10.06 -3.74
C GLY A 73 9.58 10.09 -2.26
N PHE A 74 10.15 11.02 -1.51
CA PHE A 74 9.86 11.22 -0.10
C PHE A 74 8.37 11.47 0.16
N GLU A 75 7.75 10.60 0.98
CA GLU A 75 6.43 10.76 1.62
C GLU A 75 5.28 11.22 0.67
N SER A 76 5.38 10.95 -0.63
CA SER A 76 4.51 11.53 -1.66
C SER A 76 3.22 10.74 -1.92
N ILE A 77 3.01 9.64 -1.18
CA ILE A 77 1.87 8.75 -1.37
C ILE A 77 1.13 8.48 -0.06
N ILE A 78 -0.17 8.29 -0.18
CA ILE A 78 -1.01 7.81 0.92
C ILE A 78 -0.77 6.31 1.09
N ILE A 79 -0.50 5.90 2.32
CA ILE A 79 -0.51 4.50 2.76
C ILE A 79 -1.76 4.30 3.61
N PHE A 80 -2.64 3.38 3.18
CA PHE A 80 -3.84 3.06 3.93
C PHE A 80 -3.51 2.07 5.05
N PHE A 81 -4.29 2.10 6.14
CA PHE A 81 -4.20 1.09 7.20
C PHE A 81 -4.31 -0.34 6.64
N ALA A 82 -5.22 -0.53 5.67
CA ALA A 82 -5.40 -1.81 5.00
C ALA A 82 -4.16 -2.28 4.22
N ASP A 83 -3.38 -1.37 3.61
CA ASP A 83 -2.11 -1.76 2.96
C ASP A 83 -1.16 -2.36 4.00
N GLN A 84 -1.01 -1.70 5.15
CA GLN A 84 -0.14 -2.17 6.23
C GLN A 84 -0.61 -3.51 6.80
N ALA A 85 -1.92 -3.68 6.99
CA ALA A 85 -2.50 -4.93 7.50
C ALA A 85 -2.26 -6.09 6.53
N ILE A 86 -2.45 -5.87 5.23
CA ILE A 86 -2.19 -6.87 4.18
C ILE A 86 -0.70 -7.22 4.16
N ASN A 87 0.19 -6.23 4.20
CA ASN A 87 1.62 -6.48 4.24
C ASN A 87 2.03 -7.28 5.48
N TYR A 88 1.51 -6.94 6.66
CA TYR A 88 1.77 -7.68 7.89
C TYR A 88 1.34 -9.15 7.77
N LEU A 89 0.13 -9.42 7.27
CA LEU A 89 -0.39 -10.78 7.09
C LEU A 89 0.42 -11.64 6.11
N CYS A 90 1.16 -10.99 5.20
CA CYS A 90 1.98 -11.64 4.18
C CYS A 90 3.48 -11.71 4.53
N SER A 91 3.91 -11.02 5.59
CA SER A 91 5.32 -10.89 5.96
C SER A 91 5.69 -11.84 7.09
N THR A 92 6.95 -12.23 7.12
CA THR A 92 7.54 -12.92 8.27
C THR A 92 7.75 -11.96 9.44
N ALA A 93 7.90 -12.49 10.66
CA ALA A 93 8.23 -11.68 11.84
C ALA A 93 9.52 -10.86 11.63
N VAL A 94 10.53 -11.46 11.01
CA VAL A 94 11.82 -10.80 10.72
C VAL A 94 11.66 -9.63 9.74
N GLU A 95 10.84 -9.78 8.69
CA GLU A 95 10.55 -8.69 7.76
C GLU A 95 9.80 -7.55 8.47
N MET A 96 8.85 -7.87 9.35
CA MET A 96 8.11 -6.87 10.12
C MET A 96 8.97 -6.15 11.16
N ASP A 97 9.85 -6.85 11.87
CA ASP A 97 10.79 -6.25 12.82
C ASP A 97 11.72 -5.24 12.12
N ARG A 98 12.16 -5.54 10.89
CA ARG A 98 12.94 -4.60 10.07
C ARG A 98 12.15 -3.33 9.72
N ILE A 99 10.87 -3.48 9.35
CA ILE A 99 10.01 -2.32 9.05
C ILE A 99 9.81 -1.45 10.30
N LEU A 100 9.52 -2.06 11.45
CA LEU A 100 9.31 -1.32 12.71
C LEU A 100 10.58 -0.58 13.14
N ALA A 101 11.73 -1.25 13.17
CA ALA A 101 13.01 -0.66 13.55
C ALA A 101 13.47 0.48 12.62
N LEU A 102 13.01 0.46 11.37
CA LEU A 102 13.27 1.52 10.41
C LEU A 102 12.41 2.75 10.68
N LEU A 103 11.13 2.55 11.01
CA LEU A 103 10.19 3.63 11.29
C LEU A 103 10.48 4.35 12.62
N GLU A 104 11.19 3.71 13.55
CA GLU A 104 11.71 4.35 14.77
C GLU A 104 12.80 5.40 14.48
N ARG A 105 13.37 5.41 13.27
CA ARG A 105 14.45 6.31 12.90
C ARG A 105 13.91 7.45 12.04
N THR A 106 14.47 8.65 12.18
CA THR A 106 14.18 9.75 11.26
C THR A 106 14.62 9.38 9.85
N ASN A 107 13.73 9.51 8.86
CA ASN A 107 14.12 9.37 7.45
C ASN A 107 14.97 10.59 7.04
N ARG A 108 16.26 10.36 6.78
CA ARG A 108 17.22 11.39 6.36
C ARG A 108 17.49 11.38 4.86
N THR A 109 16.71 10.62 4.10
CA THR A 109 16.85 10.49 2.65
C THR A 109 15.79 11.31 1.92
N ASN A 110 16.00 11.56 0.63
CA ASN A 110 14.98 12.17 -0.24
C ASN A 110 14.04 11.11 -0.86
N HIS A 111 14.07 9.88 -0.35
CA HIS A 111 13.29 8.76 -0.85
C HIS A 111 12.31 8.26 0.20
N CYS A 112 11.39 7.41 -0.25
CA CYS A 112 10.49 6.67 0.63
C CYS A 112 11.28 5.95 1.73
N VAL A 113 10.84 6.08 2.99
CA VAL A 113 11.50 5.46 4.15
C VAL A 113 11.66 3.95 4.00
N PHE A 114 10.75 3.29 3.26
CA PHE A 114 10.77 1.86 3.03
C PHE A 114 11.66 1.40 1.87
N LEU A 115 12.34 2.32 1.18
CA LEU A 115 13.27 1.98 0.11
C LEU A 115 14.65 1.65 0.70
N GLY A 116 15.01 0.37 0.68
CA GLY A 116 16.34 -0.11 1.05
C GLY A 116 17.28 -0.28 -0.15
N PRO A 117 18.54 -0.68 0.08
CA PRO A 117 19.53 -0.87 -0.98
C PRO A 117 19.15 -2.00 -1.96
N GLU A 118 18.41 -3.00 -1.47
CA GLU A 118 17.90 -4.14 -2.26
C GLU A 118 16.51 -3.86 -2.87
N GLY A 119 15.96 -2.65 -2.67
CA GLY A 119 14.63 -2.27 -3.11
C GLY A 119 13.63 -2.08 -1.95
N CYS A 120 12.34 -2.11 -2.29
CA CYS A 120 11.27 -1.87 -1.33
C CYS A 120 11.20 -2.98 -0.27
N LEU A 121 11.11 -2.59 1.00
CA LEU A 121 10.99 -3.52 2.14
C LEU A 121 9.61 -4.13 2.30
N TRP A 122 8.61 -3.62 1.58
CA TRP A 122 7.26 -4.19 1.62
C TRP A 122 7.21 -5.50 0.84
N ARG A 123 6.63 -6.53 1.46
CA ARG A 123 6.28 -7.77 0.78
C ARG A 123 5.17 -7.54 -0.24
N VAL A 124 4.18 -6.74 0.14
CA VAL A 124 3.08 -6.29 -0.74
C VAL A 124 3.03 -4.77 -0.66
N PRO A 125 3.63 -4.02 -1.60
CA PRO A 125 3.71 -2.56 -1.49
C PRO A 125 2.31 -1.92 -1.46
N PRO A 126 2.16 -0.68 -0.95
CA PRO A 126 0.88 0.00 -0.97
C PRO A 126 0.26 0.04 -2.37
N ILE A 127 -1.07 -0.07 -2.47
CA ILE A 127 -1.75 -0.08 -3.79
C ILE A 127 -1.44 1.19 -4.59
N THR A 128 -1.33 2.32 -3.91
CA THR A 128 -0.96 3.62 -4.50
C THR A 128 0.43 3.59 -5.13
N CYS A 129 1.41 2.90 -4.52
CA CYS A 129 2.71 2.63 -5.15
C CYS A 129 2.57 1.74 -6.37
N ALA A 130 1.86 0.62 -6.25
CA ALA A 130 1.79 -0.40 -7.30
C ALA A 130 1.06 0.09 -8.56
N MET A 131 0.08 0.98 -8.39
CA MET A 131 -0.68 1.60 -9.49
C MET A 131 -0.07 2.92 -9.99
N TYR A 132 1.10 3.31 -9.47
CA TYR A 132 1.76 4.53 -9.92
C TYR A 132 2.68 4.27 -11.12
N VAL A 133 2.50 5.07 -12.17
CA VAL A 133 3.40 5.13 -13.33
C VAL A 133 3.75 6.61 -13.58
N CYS A 134 5.05 6.93 -13.60
CA CYS A 134 5.51 8.31 -13.81
C CYS A 134 5.25 8.80 -15.24
N ALA A 135 5.24 10.12 -15.45
CA ALA A 135 4.95 10.71 -16.75
C ALA A 135 5.89 10.21 -17.86
N ALA A 136 7.19 10.14 -17.59
CA ALA A 136 8.19 9.65 -18.54
C ALA A 136 7.96 8.17 -18.93
N ALA A 137 7.59 7.33 -17.96
CA ALA A 137 7.26 5.93 -18.22
C ALA A 137 5.98 5.80 -19.04
N LYS A 138 4.95 6.62 -18.77
CA LYS A 138 3.72 6.66 -19.57
C LYS A 138 4.03 7.05 -21.02
N GLU A 139 4.74 8.15 -21.21
CA GLU A 139 5.11 8.63 -22.55
C GLU A 139 5.89 7.56 -23.33
N LYS A 140 6.91 6.97 -22.70
CA LYS A 140 7.77 5.99 -23.37
C LYS A 140 7.06 4.66 -23.64
N VAL A 141 6.40 4.08 -22.64
CA VAL A 141 5.85 2.72 -22.72
C VAL A 141 4.49 2.74 -23.41
N PHE A 142 3.58 3.63 -23.03
CA PHE A 142 2.27 3.72 -23.67
C PHE A 142 2.35 4.34 -25.07
N GLY A 143 3.26 5.28 -25.29
CA GLY A 143 3.50 5.83 -26.63
C GLY A 143 4.06 4.79 -27.60
N ALA A 144 4.90 3.86 -27.13
CA ALA A 144 5.42 2.78 -27.94
C ALA A 144 4.40 1.64 -28.16
N ASN A 145 3.55 1.35 -27.18
CA ASN A 145 2.50 0.35 -27.29
C ASN A 145 1.19 0.80 -26.59
N PRO A 146 0.23 1.35 -27.36
CA PRO A 146 -1.06 1.80 -26.81
C PRO A 146 -1.87 0.70 -26.12
N GLU A 147 -1.73 -0.57 -26.51
CA GLU A 147 -2.43 -1.69 -25.85
C GLU A 147 -1.98 -1.84 -24.39
N THR A 148 -0.76 -1.43 -24.07
CA THR A 148 -0.27 -1.44 -22.67
C THR A 148 -1.01 -0.41 -21.82
N ALA A 149 -1.46 0.71 -22.40
CA ALA A 149 -2.30 1.67 -21.67
C ALA A 149 -3.68 1.09 -21.37
N VAL A 150 -4.29 0.43 -22.36
CA VAL A 150 -5.59 -0.24 -22.21
C VAL A 150 -5.53 -1.32 -21.14
N GLY A 151 -4.52 -2.20 -21.20
CA GLY A 151 -4.33 -3.23 -20.18
C GLY A 151 -4.09 -2.65 -18.78
N PHE A 152 -3.38 -1.53 -18.67
CA PHE A 152 -3.21 -0.86 -17.37
C PHE A 152 -4.53 -0.25 -16.85
N ASP A 153 -5.37 0.28 -17.72
CA ASP A 153 -6.70 0.79 -17.35
C ASP A 153 -7.64 -0.33 -16.90
N GLU A 154 -7.53 -1.54 -17.46
CA GLU A 154 -8.24 -2.73 -16.95
C GLU A 154 -7.85 -3.04 -15.50
N PHE A 155 -6.56 -2.93 -15.14
CA PHE A 155 -6.13 -3.07 -13.74
C PHE A 155 -6.68 -1.96 -12.84
N ARG A 156 -6.88 -0.73 -13.34
CA ARG A 156 -7.50 0.36 -12.58
C ARG A 156 -8.97 0.09 -12.31
N GLU A 157 -9.69 -0.49 -13.27
CA GLU A 157 -11.07 -0.89 -13.10
C GLU A 157 -11.19 -2.06 -12.11
N ALA A 158 -10.32 -3.06 -12.25
CA ALA A 158 -10.24 -4.21 -11.35
C ALA A 158 -9.80 -3.86 -9.92
N GLU A 159 -9.16 -2.71 -9.70
CA GLU A 159 -8.80 -2.21 -8.35
C GLU A 159 -10.05 -1.80 -7.54
N LYS A 160 -11.09 -1.31 -8.22
CA LYS A 160 -12.24 -0.62 -7.58
C LYS A 160 -12.94 -1.44 -6.49
N PRO A 161 -13.17 -2.76 -6.60
CA PRO A 161 -13.74 -3.58 -5.53
C PRO A 161 -12.90 -3.60 -4.24
N PHE A 162 -11.62 -3.23 -4.29
CA PHE A 162 -10.74 -3.22 -3.13
C PHE A 162 -10.64 -1.84 -2.47
N THR A 163 -10.75 -0.75 -3.25
CA THR A 163 -10.43 0.61 -2.76
C THR A 163 -11.50 1.68 -3.05
N ARG A 164 -12.48 1.46 -3.94
CA ARG A 164 -13.47 2.49 -4.29
C ARG A 164 -14.47 2.74 -3.15
N PRO A 165 -14.46 3.90 -2.49
CA PRO A 165 -15.25 4.14 -1.27
C PRO A 165 -16.76 4.31 -1.52
N THR A 166 -17.23 4.25 -2.77
CA THR A 166 -18.65 4.37 -3.14
C THR A 166 -19.37 3.01 -3.19
N GLN A 167 -18.71 1.93 -2.76
CA GLN A 167 -19.26 0.59 -2.63
C GLN A 167 -18.62 -0.12 -1.43
N PRO A 168 -19.14 -1.27 -0.96
CA PRO A 168 -18.44 -2.12 -0.02
C PRO A 168 -17.12 -2.60 -0.63
N VAL A 169 -16.00 -2.41 0.09
CA VAL A 169 -14.67 -2.75 -0.42
C VAL A 169 -13.80 -3.43 0.63
N LEU A 170 -12.76 -4.15 0.17
CA LEU A 170 -11.84 -4.86 1.05
C LEU A 170 -11.17 -3.95 2.10
N PHE A 171 -10.70 -2.77 1.69
CA PHE A 171 -9.99 -1.86 2.61
C PHE A 171 -10.89 -1.39 3.75
N ASP A 172 -12.18 -1.18 3.45
CA ASP A 172 -13.20 -0.88 4.45
C ASP A 172 -13.41 -2.06 5.42
N GLN A 173 -13.53 -3.28 4.88
CA GLN A 173 -13.74 -4.47 5.70
C GLN A 173 -12.55 -4.76 6.63
N LEU A 174 -11.32 -4.62 6.13
CA LEU A 174 -10.11 -4.78 6.94
C LEU A 174 -10.07 -3.78 8.09
N GLU A 175 -10.29 -2.49 7.82
CA GLU A 175 -10.34 -1.48 8.89
C GLU A 175 -11.41 -1.83 9.95
N LYS A 176 -12.60 -2.29 9.54
CA LYS A 176 -13.66 -2.71 10.47
C LYS A 176 -13.23 -3.83 11.40
N VAL A 177 -12.52 -4.84 10.89
CA VAL A 177 -12.03 -5.95 11.73
C VAL A 177 -11.10 -5.41 12.81
N PHE A 178 -10.09 -4.62 12.46
CA PHE A 178 -9.15 -4.08 13.46
C PHE A 178 -9.81 -3.07 14.41
N MET A 179 -10.77 -2.27 13.93
CA MET A 179 -11.57 -1.39 14.79
C MET A 179 -12.39 -2.18 15.81
N ALA A 180 -12.92 -3.36 15.47
CA ALA A 180 -13.61 -4.22 16.41
C ALA A 180 -12.69 -4.75 17.53
N HIS A 181 -11.37 -4.79 17.30
CA HIS A 181 -10.35 -5.06 18.32
C HIS A 181 -9.84 -3.79 19.02
N GLY A 182 -10.52 -2.64 18.86
CA GLY A 182 -10.21 -1.38 19.52
C GLY A 182 -9.13 -0.53 18.84
N VAL A 183 -8.69 -0.89 17.62
CA VAL A 183 -7.67 -0.10 16.91
C VAL A 183 -8.24 1.20 16.38
N ALA A 184 -7.46 2.25 16.55
CA ALA A 184 -7.89 3.62 16.34
C ALA A 184 -6.72 4.48 15.80
N THR A 185 -6.38 4.37 14.52
CA THR A 185 -5.25 5.12 13.93
C THR A 185 -5.68 6.14 12.89
N SER A 186 -4.84 7.14 12.57
CA SER A 186 -5.15 8.17 11.56
C SER A 186 -5.16 7.63 10.12
N SER A 187 -4.47 6.51 9.86
CA SER A 187 -4.40 5.86 8.55
C SER A 187 -5.65 5.03 8.20
N MET A 188 -6.62 4.93 9.11
CA MET A 188 -7.94 4.31 8.87
C MET A 188 -8.85 5.25 8.08
N TRP A 189 -8.42 5.64 6.88
CA TRP A 189 -9.06 6.66 6.07
C TRP A 189 -10.51 6.32 5.73
N PHE A 190 -10.83 5.04 5.50
CA PHE A 190 -12.18 4.62 5.12
C PHE A 190 -13.19 4.88 6.24
N HIS A 191 -12.77 4.92 7.51
CA HIS A 191 -13.64 5.16 8.66
C HIS A 191 -13.43 6.50 9.35
N ARG A 192 -12.36 7.22 9.05
CA ARG A 192 -12.00 8.46 9.76
C ARG A 192 -11.86 9.69 8.89
N SER A 193 -11.69 9.54 7.58
CA SER A 193 -11.63 10.70 6.69
C SER A 193 -13.01 11.35 6.56
N PRO A 194 -13.19 12.62 6.96
CA PRO A 194 -14.49 13.29 6.84
C PRO A 194 -14.99 13.33 5.38
N GLY A 195 -14.07 13.45 4.42
CA GLY A 195 -14.39 13.44 2.99
C GLY A 195 -14.93 12.08 2.53
N LEU A 196 -14.27 10.98 2.89
CA LEU A 196 -14.71 9.64 2.52
C LEU A 196 -16.02 9.25 3.22
N ILE A 197 -16.19 9.62 4.49
CA ILE A 197 -17.44 9.39 5.23
C ILE A 197 -18.61 10.12 4.54
N ARG A 198 -18.45 11.40 4.18
CA ARG A 198 -19.48 12.14 3.43
C ARG A 198 -19.78 11.52 2.07
N LEU A 199 -18.76 10.98 1.40
CA LEU A 199 -18.94 10.29 0.12
C LEU A 199 -19.73 8.98 0.29
N LYS A 200 -19.40 8.17 1.29
CA LYS A 200 -20.11 6.93 1.65
C LYS A 200 -21.58 7.17 2.01
N ARG A 201 -21.87 8.20 2.81
CA ARG A 201 -23.25 8.61 3.16
C ARG A 201 -24.09 8.90 1.93
N ARG A 202 -23.53 9.62 0.95
CA ARG A 202 -24.22 9.91 -0.33
C ARG A 202 -24.54 8.65 -1.15
N HIS A 203 -23.90 7.53 -0.86
CA HIS A 203 -24.11 6.24 -1.53
C HIS A 203 -24.77 5.19 -0.62
N GLY A 204 -25.27 5.59 0.57
CA GLY A 204 -26.00 4.70 1.48
C GLY A 204 -25.15 3.69 2.25
N LEU A 205 -23.85 3.96 2.45
CA LEU A 205 -22.89 3.02 3.05
C LEU A 205 -22.48 3.37 4.50
N ALA A 206 -22.81 4.56 4.98
CA ALA A 206 -22.44 5.10 6.30
C ALA A 206 -23.44 6.15 6.78
#